data_AF-X1UUQ7-F1
#
_entry.id   AF-X1UUQ7-F1
#
_cell.length_a   1.000
_cell.length_b   1.000
_cell.length_c   1.000
_cell.angle_alpha   90.00
_cell.angle_beta   90.00
_cell.angle_gamma   90.00
#
_symmetry.space_group_name_H-M   'P 1'
#
loop_
_entity.id
_entity.type
_entity.pdbx_description
1 polymer ?
#
loop_
_entity_poly.entity_id
_entity_poly.type
_entity_poly.pdbx_seq_one_letter_code
_entity_poly.pdbx_strand_id
1 'polypeptide(L)'
;MSERIFIGVAWPYANGPLHLGHIAGAYLPADIFARYHRLKGNKVLMVSGSDQHGAPITIRAEQESTTPQEVVDKYHQQFIDCWKKLGISFDLFTT
;
A
#
# COMPACT_ATOMS: atom_id res chain seq x y z
N MET A 1 -10.81 10.14 26.86
CA MET A 1 -9.78 11.02 26.28
C MET A 1 -9.48 10.55 24.87
N SER A 2 -9.03 11.44 23.97
CA SER A 2 -8.64 11.08 22.61
C SER A 2 -7.29 10.34 22.64
N GLU A 3 -7.21 9.19 21.96
CA GLU A 3 -5.97 8.39 21.84
C GLU A 3 -5.22 8.71 20.54
N ARG A 4 -3.91 8.40 20.53
CA ARG A 4 -3.06 8.45 19.34
C ARG A 4 -2.78 7.03 18.88
N ILE A 5 -3.14 6.71 17.66
CA ILE A 5 -3.11 5.35 17.12
C ILE A 5 -2.27 5.34 15.85
N PHE A 6 -1.26 4.48 15.83
CA PHE A 6 -0.45 4.21 14.65
C PHE A 6 -0.90 2.89 14.02
N ILE A 7 -1.09 2.90 12.70
CA ILE A 7 -1.47 1.73 11.90
C ILE A 7 -0.42 1.58 10.79
N GLY A 8 0.51 0.64 10.97
CA GLY A 8 1.46 0.26 9.94
C GLY A 8 0.88 -0.89 9.12
N VAL A 9 0.60 -0.65 7.85
CA VAL A 9 0.08 -1.68 6.93
C VAL A 9 1.21 -2.23 6.10
N ALA A 10 1.24 -3.56 5.92
CA ALA A 10 2.24 -4.26 5.13
C ALA A 10 2.41 -3.60 3.75
N TRP A 11 3.65 -3.44 3.33
CA TRP A 11 3.98 -2.84 2.04
C TRP A 11 3.72 -3.89 0.93
N PRO A 12 2.92 -3.59 -0.10
CA PRO A 12 2.82 -4.47 -1.25
C PRO A 12 4.14 -4.48 -2.02
N TYR A 13 4.52 -5.67 -2.48
CA TYR A 13 5.74 -5.86 -3.24
C TYR A 13 5.57 -5.41 -4.69
N ALA A 14 6.42 -4.49 -5.16
CA ALA A 14 6.28 -3.79 -6.44
C ALA A 14 6.81 -4.59 -7.65
N ASN A 15 6.43 -5.86 -7.75
CA ASN A 15 6.77 -6.74 -8.88
C ASN A 15 5.55 -7.25 -9.66
N GLY A 16 4.33 -6.83 -9.27
CA GLY A 16 3.11 -7.37 -9.81
C GLY A 16 1.85 -6.61 -9.34
N PRO A 17 0.70 -6.88 -9.99
CA PRO A 17 -0.57 -6.25 -9.62
C PRO A 17 -1.11 -6.79 -8.29
N LEU A 18 -1.93 -5.98 -7.63
CA LEU A 18 -2.70 -6.40 -6.46
C LEU A 18 -3.86 -7.34 -6.87
N HIS A 19 -4.17 -8.31 -6.02
CA HIS A 19 -5.37 -9.14 -6.13
C HIS A 19 -6.24 -9.02 -4.88
N LEU A 20 -7.47 -9.54 -4.92
CA LEU A 20 -8.43 -9.40 -3.82
C LEU A 20 -7.93 -9.92 -2.47
N GLY A 21 -7.13 -10.99 -2.45
CA GLY A 21 -6.50 -11.49 -1.23
C GLY A 21 -5.64 -10.45 -0.50
N HIS A 22 -4.88 -9.62 -1.24
CA HIS A 22 -4.11 -8.52 -0.67
C HIS A 22 -5.04 -7.51 -0.02
N ILE A 23 -6.07 -7.08 -0.75
CA ILE A 23 -7.07 -6.09 -0.30
C ILE A 23 -7.77 -6.57 0.98
N ALA A 24 -8.32 -7.78 0.95
CA ALA A 24 -9.06 -8.35 2.07
C ALA A 24 -8.16 -8.63 3.28
N GLY A 25 -6.91 -9.03 3.05
CA GLY A 25 -5.99 -9.45 4.10
C GLY A 25 -5.37 -8.31 4.90
N ALA A 26 -4.92 -7.25 4.22
CA ALA A 26 -4.11 -6.21 4.87
C ALA A 26 -4.74 -4.80 4.82
N TYR A 27 -5.32 -4.42 3.69
CA TYR A 27 -5.63 -3.01 3.43
C TYR A 27 -7.05 -2.61 3.84
N LEU A 28 -8.05 -3.42 3.49
CA LEU A 28 -9.44 -3.16 3.85
C LEU A 28 -9.67 -3.19 5.37
N PRO A 29 -9.15 -4.16 6.14
CA PRO A 29 -9.30 -4.15 7.59
C PRO A 29 -8.64 -2.93 8.24
N ALA A 30 -7.46 -2.52 7.75
CA ALA A 30 -6.76 -1.36 8.26
C ALA A 30 -7.54 -0.05 8.02
N ASP A 31 -8.10 0.13 6.82
CA ASP A 31 -8.91 1.32 6.50
C ASP A 31 -10.20 1.38 7.32
N ILE A 32 -10.88 0.24 7.52
CA ILE A 32 -12.06 0.15 8.41
C ILE A 32 -11.70 0.57 9.83
N PHE A 33 -10.60 0.02 10.37
CA PHE A 33 -10.14 0.33 11.73
C PHE A 33 -9.75 1.81 11.88
N ALA A 34 -9.02 2.36 10.91
CA ALA A 34 -8.64 3.76 10.88
C ALA A 34 -9.88 4.68 10.87
N ARG A 35 -10.86 4.41 10.00
CA ARG A 35 -12.11 5.18 9.91
C ARG A 35 -12.91 5.12 11.21
N TYR A 36 -13.06 3.94 11.79
CA TYR A 36 -13.74 3.78 13.08
C TYR A 36 -13.09 4.66 14.16
N HIS A 37 -11.76 4.60 14.31
CA HIS A 37 -11.07 5.36 15.34
C HIS A 37 -11.09 6.88 15.09
N ARG A 38 -11.01 7.32 13.83
CA ARG A 38 -11.20 8.73 13.44
C ARG A 38 -12.61 9.21 13.82
N LEU A 39 -13.66 8.43 13.52
CA LEU A 39 -15.06 8.74 13.88
C LEU A 39 -15.28 8.79 15.40
N LYS A 40 -14.58 7.94 16.16
CA LYS A 40 -14.60 7.94 17.63
C LYS A 40 -13.87 9.16 18.25
N GLY A 41 -13.19 9.98 17.45
CA GLY A 41 -12.45 11.16 17.91
C GLY A 41 -10.99 10.89 18.29
N ASN A 42 -10.41 9.76 17.88
CA ASN A 42 -8.99 9.48 18.06
C ASN A 42 -8.16 10.08 16.92
N LYS A 43 -6.88 10.34 17.21
CA LYS A 43 -5.91 10.77 16.21
C LYS A 43 -5.23 9.54 15.61
N VAL A 44 -5.50 9.26 14.35
CA VAL A 44 -4.98 8.09 13.64
C VAL A 44 -3.91 8.50 12.65
N LEU A 45 -2.82 7.74 12.59
CA LEU A 45 -1.80 7.78 11.55
C LEU A 45 -1.69 6.40 10.90
N MET A 46 -2.26 6.24 9.72
CA MET A 46 -2.24 5.03 8.91
C MET A 46 -1.29 5.20 7.73
N VAL A 47 -0.23 4.39 7.70
CA VAL A 47 0.84 4.50 6.70
C VAL A 47 1.19 3.15 6.09
N SER A 48 1.70 3.20 4.87
CA SER A 48 2.27 2.08 4.14
C SER A 48 3.20 2.61 3.04
N GLY A 49 3.63 1.76 2.12
CA GLY A 49 4.52 2.13 1.02
C GLY A 49 4.70 0.98 0.04
N SER A 50 5.44 1.16 -1.04
CA SER A 50 5.75 0.05 -1.95
C SER A 50 7.05 -0.61 -1.51
N ASP A 51 7.09 -1.94 -1.47
CA ASP A 51 8.34 -2.65 -1.28
C ASP A 51 9.05 -2.79 -2.63
N GLN A 52 10.18 -2.09 -2.78
CA GLN A 52 10.84 -1.81 -4.05
C GLN A 52 12.13 -2.60 -4.28
N HIS A 53 12.53 -3.49 -3.36
CA HIS A 53 13.84 -4.14 -3.44
C HIS A 53 13.74 -5.67 -3.45
N GLY A 54 14.72 -6.34 -4.07
CA GLY A 54 14.88 -7.79 -4.02
C GLY A 54 14.86 -8.47 -5.40
N ALA A 55 15.26 -9.73 -5.43
CA ALA A 55 15.43 -10.51 -6.65
C ALA A 55 14.15 -10.62 -7.52
N PRO A 56 12.93 -10.70 -6.99
CA PRO A 56 11.76 -10.77 -7.85
C PRO A 56 11.54 -9.51 -8.72
N ILE A 57 12.00 -8.32 -8.29
CA ILE A 57 11.92 -7.10 -9.10
C ILE A 57 12.95 -7.14 -10.22
N THR A 58 14.18 -7.59 -9.95
CA THR A 58 15.21 -7.71 -10.99
C THR A 58 14.82 -8.76 -12.03
N ILE A 59 14.30 -9.92 -11.59
CA ILE A 59 13.77 -10.96 -12.48
C ILE A 59 12.63 -10.40 -13.35
N ARG A 60 11.74 -9.58 -12.78
CA ARG A 60 10.65 -8.97 -13.53
C ARG A 60 11.16 -7.97 -14.56
N ALA A 61 12.15 -7.16 -14.19
CA ALA A 61 12.77 -6.18 -15.08
C ALA A 61 13.44 -6.86 -16.29
N GLU A 62 14.16 -7.95 -16.07
CA GLU A 62 14.73 -8.78 -17.14
C GLU A 62 13.64 -9.36 -18.06
N GLN A 63 12.56 -9.90 -17.50
CA GLN A 63 11.42 -10.43 -18.27
C GLN A 63 10.73 -9.36 -19.11
N GLU A 64 10.63 -8.13 -18.62
CA GLU A 64 10.02 -6.99 -19.31
C GLU A 64 11.02 -6.22 -20.20
N SER A 65 12.30 -6.63 -20.24
CA SER A 65 13.38 -5.93 -20.95
C SER A 65 13.48 -4.44 -20.59
N THR A 66 13.38 -4.15 -19.29
CA THR A 66 13.33 -2.81 -18.70
C THR A 66 14.23 -2.75 -17.46
N THR A 67 14.28 -1.62 -16.75
CA THR A 67 15.05 -1.46 -15.51
C THR A 67 14.22 -1.79 -14.26
N PRO A 68 14.84 -2.20 -13.13
CA PRO A 68 14.14 -2.36 -11.86
C PRO A 68 13.34 -1.13 -11.42
N GLN A 69 13.87 0.06 -11.67
CA GLN A 69 13.20 1.32 -11.34
C GLN A 69 11.89 1.49 -12.13
N GLU A 70 11.92 1.23 -13.45
CA GLU A 70 10.72 1.31 -14.30
C GLU A 70 9.63 0.30 -13.87
N VAL A 71 10.02 -0.90 -13.42
CA VAL A 71 9.09 -1.88 -12.86
C VAL A 71 8.42 -1.34 -11.59
N VAL A 72 9.23 -0.81 -10.68
CA VAL A 72 8.75 -0.26 -9.41
C VAL A 72 7.82 0.93 -9.63
N ASP A 73 8.21 1.88 -10.49
CA ASP A 73 7.42 3.08 -10.78
C ASP A 73 6.05 2.73 -11.37
N LYS A 74 6.03 1.75 -12.29
CA LYS A 74 4.82 1.21 -12.90
C LYS A 74 3.87 0.63 -11.85
N TYR A 75 4.35 -0.25 -10.98
CA TYR A 75 3.50 -0.90 -9.99
C TYR A 75 3.13 0.02 -8.83
N HIS A 76 4.01 0.94 -8.43
CA HIS A 76 3.70 1.98 -7.45
C HIS A 76 2.49 2.82 -7.92
N GLN A 77 2.54 3.33 -9.16
CA GLN A 77 1.42 4.10 -9.71
C GLN A 77 0.14 3.27 -9.76
N GLN A 78 0.24 2.00 -10.14
CA GLN A 78 -0.91 1.09 -10.13
C GLN A 78 -1.50 0.90 -8.72
N PHE A 79 -0.67 0.81 -7.68
CA PHE A 79 -1.12 0.70 -6.30
C PHE A 79 -1.87 1.97 -5.86
N ILE A 80 -1.30 3.15 -6.12
CA ILE A 80 -1.95 4.44 -5.82
C ILE A 80 -3.33 4.54 -6.49
N ASP A 81 -3.42 4.16 -7.76
CA ASP A 81 -4.68 4.16 -8.51
C ASP A 81 -5.70 3.18 -7.92
N CYS A 82 -5.26 1.99 -7.51
CA CYS A 82 -6.10 1.00 -6.84
C CYS A 82 -6.64 1.54 -5.51
N TRP A 83 -5.79 2.14 -4.66
CA TRP A 83 -6.22 2.72 -3.38
C TRP A 83 -7.26 3.82 -3.58
N LYS A 84 -7.04 4.70 -4.56
CA LYS A 84 -7.99 5.76 -4.92
C LYS A 84 -9.33 5.20 -5.37
N LYS A 85 -9.33 4.18 -6.24
CA LYS A 85 -10.56 3.55 -6.76
C LYS A 85 -11.34 2.78 -5.69
N LEU A 86 -10.63 2.16 -4.74
CA LEU A 86 -11.23 1.43 -3.62
C LEU A 86 -11.67 2.36 -2.47
N GLY A 87 -11.27 3.64 -2.51
CA GLY A 87 -11.52 4.59 -1.42
C GLY A 87 -10.69 4.33 -0.17
N ILE A 88 -9.57 3.59 -0.28
CA ILE A 88 -8.66 3.35 0.85
C ILE A 88 -7.85 4.63 1.10
N SER A 89 -7.80 5.04 2.37
CA SER A 89 -7.34 6.36 2.79
C SER A 89 -6.13 6.30 3.74
N PHE A 90 -4.93 6.22 3.15
CA PHE A 90 -3.67 6.39 3.88
C PHE A 90 -3.42 7.87 4.21
N ASP A 91 -2.81 8.12 5.37
CA ASP A 91 -2.25 9.43 5.68
C ASP A 91 -0.94 9.66 4.92
N LEU A 92 -0.17 8.59 4.68
CA LEU A 92 0.99 8.58 3.78
C LEU A 92 1.18 7.18 3.18
N PHE A 93 1.38 7.14 1.86
CA PHE A 93 1.80 5.94 1.15
C PHE A 93 3.10 6.25 0.42
N THR A 94 4.22 5.71 0.88
CA THR A 94 5.54 6.03 0.31
C THR A 94 5.80 5.24 -0.97
N THR A 95 6.65 5.78 -1.82
CA THR A 95 7.34 5.01 -2.86
C THR A 95 8.28 4.04 -2.20
#